data_AF-A0A6B0ZJX3-F1
#
_entry.id   AF-A0A6B0ZJX3-F1
#
_cell.length_a   1.000
_cell.length_b   1.000
_cell.length_c   1.000
_cell.angle_alpha   90.00
_cell.angle_beta   90.00
_cell.angle_gamma   90.00
#
_symmetry.space_group_name_H-M   'P 1'
#
loop_
_entity.id
_entity.type
_entity.pdbx_description
1 polymer ?
#
loop_
_entity_poly.entity_id
_entity_poly.type
_entity_poly.pdbx_seq_one_letter_code
_entity_poly.pdbx_strand_id
1 'polypeptide(L)'
;TGGGRASARETVGRVAAAAIARKLLHTAAGIEVLGWVQSVSDIEAATDPTAVTLQDVEAGPTRCPDPDAAARMVEAIEAARRDGDSLGGVVECVCRGVPAGLGEPVFDKLEASLAGALLSLPAAKGFEIGSGFSGTRLTGLSHNDPFRTDSSDGIRTVSNRSGGVQGGISNGEDIVVRVAFKPTSTIASEQQTVTREGEATTLAARGRHDPCVLPRAVPMVESMALLVLADHWLRQQAVDVLDPLPERP
;
A
#
# COMPACT_ATOMS: atom_id res chain seq x y z
N THR A 1 -17.50 8.01 -15.72
CA THR A 1 -18.45 8.05 -14.58
C THR A 1 -17.76 7.46 -13.35
N GLY A 2 -17.73 8.17 -12.23
CA GLY A 2 -17.10 7.73 -10.97
C GLY A 2 -17.94 8.07 -9.72
N GLY A 3 -19.22 8.39 -9.92
CA GLY A 3 -20.17 8.71 -8.85
C GLY A 3 -20.92 7.48 -8.33
N GLY A 4 -21.65 7.65 -7.22
CA GLY A 4 -22.44 6.58 -6.61
C GLY A 4 -21.57 5.54 -5.91
N ARG A 5 -21.80 4.24 -6.17
CA ARG A 5 -21.09 3.13 -5.49
C ARG A 5 -19.59 3.08 -5.79
N ALA A 6 -19.16 3.62 -6.93
CA ALA A 6 -17.76 3.74 -7.30
C ALA A 6 -17.01 4.88 -6.55
N SER A 7 -17.73 5.67 -5.73
CA SER A 7 -17.13 6.73 -4.93
C SER A 7 -16.20 6.17 -3.87
N ALA A 8 -15.11 6.89 -3.60
CA ALA A 8 -14.21 6.60 -2.48
C ALA A 8 -14.91 6.60 -1.12
N ARG A 9 -16.14 7.13 -1.00
CA ARG A 9 -16.92 7.05 0.23
C ARG A 9 -17.15 5.61 0.70
N GLU A 10 -17.17 4.63 -0.22
CA GLU A 10 -17.29 3.21 0.12
C GLU A 10 -16.19 2.71 1.05
N THR A 11 -14.97 3.27 0.96
CA THR A 11 -13.81 2.78 1.71
C THR A 11 -13.92 3.02 3.22
N VAL A 12 -14.88 3.83 3.67
CA VAL A 12 -15.20 3.95 5.11
C VAL A 12 -15.53 2.61 5.74
N GLY A 13 -16.21 1.72 5.00
CA GLY A 13 -16.52 0.37 5.49
C GLY A 13 -15.27 -0.50 5.61
N ARG A 14 -14.33 -0.35 4.69
CA ARG A 14 -13.03 -1.04 4.70
C ARG A 14 -12.19 -0.60 5.89
N VAL A 15 -12.11 0.71 6.14
CA VAL A 15 -11.37 1.27 7.29
C VAL A 15 -11.99 0.82 8.61
N ALA A 16 -13.32 0.81 8.72
CA ALA A 16 -13.99 0.32 9.92
C ALA A 16 -13.70 -1.18 10.19
N ALA A 17 -13.74 -2.02 9.15
CA ALA A 17 -13.40 -3.43 9.28
C ALA A 17 -11.91 -3.63 9.64
N ALA A 18 -11.02 -2.85 9.02
CA ALA A 18 -9.59 -2.92 9.28
C ALA A 18 -9.21 -2.51 10.71
N ALA A 19 -9.99 -1.67 11.39
CA ALA A 19 -9.76 -1.38 12.80
C ALA A 19 -9.88 -2.65 13.68
N ILE A 20 -10.80 -3.55 13.33
CA ILE A 20 -10.95 -4.86 14.00
C ILE A 20 -9.77 -5.75 13.63
N ALA A 21 -9.43 -5.84 12.34
CA ALA A 21 -8.29 -6.63 11.86
C ALA A 21 -6.96 -6.18 12.49
N ARG A 22 -6.73 -4.88 12.61
CA ARG A 22 -5.57 -4.28 13.29
C ARG A 22 -5.46 -4.75 14.72
N LYS A 23 -6.55 -4.68 15.48
CA LYS A 23 -6.57 -5.16 16.87
C LYS A 23 -6.32 -6.66 16.97
N LEU A 24 -6.95 -7.46 16.11
CA LEU A 24 -6.77 -8.91 16.05
C LEU A 24 -5.31 -9.27 15.80
N LEU A 25 -4.75 -8.77 14.69
CA LEU A 25 -3.40 -9.09 14.23
C LEU A 25 -2.33 -8.63 15.23
N HIS A 26 -2.49 -7.42 15.80
CA HIS A 26 -1.59 -6.92 16.83
C HIS A 26 -1.62 -7.79 18.09
N THR A 27 -2.82 -8.14 18.57
CA THR A 27 -2.96 -8.92 19.82
C THR A 27 -2.50 -10.37 19.63
N ALA A 28 -2.78 -10.98 18.48
CA ALA A 28 -2.55 -12.40 18.26
C ALA A 28 -1.15 -12.72 17.71
N ALA A 29 -0.55 -11.80 16.95
CA ALA A 29 0.71 -12.05 16.25
C ALA A 29 1.72 -10.89 16.34
N GLY A 30 1.40 -9.79 17.04
CA GLY A 30 2.29 -8.62 17.11
C GLY A 30 2.45 -7.88 15.78
N ILE A 31 1.59 -8.14 14.79
CA ILE A 31 1.70 -7.55 13.46
C ILE A 31 1.30 -6.07 13.51
N GLU A 32 2.15 -5.23 12.92
CA GLU A 32 1.91 -3.81 12.77
C GLU A 32 1.90 -3.42 11.30
N VAL A 33 0.95 -2.58 10.90
CA VAL A 33 0.84 -2.07 9.52
C VAL A 33 0.86 -0.55 9.57
N LEU A 34 1.78 0.06 8.84
CA LEU A 34 1.97 1.49 8.77
C LEU A 34 2.19 1.92 7.32
N GLY A 35 1.44 2.92 6.86
CA GLY A 35 1.57 3.52 5.54
C GLY A 35 1.87 5.01 5.59
N TRP A 36 2.46 5.53 4.52
CA TRP A 36 2.76 6.95 4.36
C TRP A 36 2.78 7.36 2.89
N VAL A 37 2.72 8.66 2.66
CA VAL A 37 2.92 9.21 1.32
C VAL A 37 4.40 9.20 0.99
N GLN A 38 4.78 8.35 0.03
CA GLN A 38 6.15 8.18 -0.43
C GLN A 38 6.50 9.17 -1.54
N SER A 39 5.54 9.52 -2.40
CA SER A 39 5.75 10.56 -3.40
C SER A 39 4.47 11.31 -3.77
N VAL A 40 4.63 12.56 -4.21
CA VAL A 40 3.58 13.34 -4.87
C VAL A 40 4.19 13.93 -6.14
N SER A 41 3.57 13.67 -7.30
CA SER A 41 4.19 14.01 -8.60
C SER A 41 5.59 13.39 -8.71
N ASP A 42 6.61 14.22 -8.91
CA ASP A 42 8.03 13.96 -9.05
C ASP A 42 8.81 14.16 -7.75
N ILE A 43 8.13 14.52 -6.65
CA ILE A 43 8.73 14.72 -5.33
C ILE A 43 8.68 13.41 -4.57
N GLU A 44 9.84 12.80 -4.35
CA GLU A 44 10.00 11.54 -3.62
C GLU A 44 10.61 11.77 -2.23
N ALA A 45 10.12 11.02 -1.25
CA ALA A 45 10.60 11.02 0.13
C ALA A 45 11.82 10.10 0.28
N ALA A 46 12.85 10.57 0.97
CA ALA A 46 14.00 9.75 1.34
C ALA A 46 13.73 9.06 2.67
N THR A 47 13.22 7.83 2.64
CA THR A 47 12.80 7.09 3.83
C THR A 47 13.44 5.70 3.89
N ASP A 48 13.71 5.23 5.10
CA ASP A 48 13.94 3.81 5.37
C ASP A 48 12.61 3.22 5.89
N PRO A 49 11.93 2.36 5.11
CA PRO A 49 10.63 1.80 5.48
C PRO A 49 10.62 1.11 6.86
N THR A 50 11.76 0.56 7.27
CA THR A 50 11.89 -0.18 8.53
C THR A 50 11.98 0.75 9.74
N ALA A 51 12.37 2.01 9.55
CA ALA A 51 12.58 3.00 10.62
C ALA A 51 11.41 3.98 10.80
N VAL A 52 10.50 4.10 9.82
CA VAL A 52 9.37 5.05 9.90
C VAL A 52 8.45 4.73 11.08
N THR A 53 8.13 5.74 11.89
CA THR A 53 7.19 5.61 13.01
C THR A 53 5.84 6.27 12.72
N LEU A 54 4.81 5.89 13.47
CA LEU A 54 3.51 6.57 13.39
C LEU A 54 3.61 8.07 13.69
N GLN A 55 4.52 8.46 14.58
CA GLN A 55 4.75 9.86 14.91
C GLN A 55 5.27 10.64 13.70
N ASP A 56 6.20 10.06 12.93
CA ASP A 56 6.72 10.68 11.70
C ASP A 56 5.61 10.86 10.66
N VAL A 57 4.74 9.87 10.51
CA VAL A 57 3.61 9.92 9.58
C VAL A 57 2.57 10.96 10.00
N GLU A 58 2.23 11.07 11.28
CA GLU A 58 1.21 12.02 11.75
C GLU A 58 1.77 13.43 12.05
N ALA A 59 3.07 13.66 11.83
CA ALA A 59 3.72 14.95 12.08
C ALA A 59 3.23 16.08 11.15
N GLY A 60 2.68 15.73 9.98
CA GLY A 60 2.29 16.71 8.96
C GLY A 60 1.06 16.31 8.13
N PRO A 61 0.44 17.28 7.45
CA PRO A 61 -0.82 17.07 6.72
C PRO A 61 -0.66 16.18 5.47
N THR A 62 0.54 16.07 4.93
CA THR A 62 0.86 15.21 3.78
C THR A 62 1.01 13.75 4.19
N ARG A 63 1.18 13.46 5.48
CA ARG A 63 1.53 12.12 5.98
C ARG A 63 2.80 11.54 5.34
N CYS A 64 3.76 12.41 5.06
CA CYS A 64 5.09 12.05 4.57
C CYS A 64 6.09 12.18 5.74
N PRO A 65 6.87 11.15 6.06
CA PRO A 65 7.79 11.15 7.21
C PRO A 65 9.12 11.86 6.93
N ASP A 66 9.40 12.24 5.68
CA ASP A 66 10.53 13.08 5.29
C ASP A 66 10.10 14.55 5.35
N PRO A 67 10.61 15.37 6.30
CA PRO A 67 10.19 16.77 6.46
C PRO A 67 10.47 17.65 5.24
N ASP A 68 11.59 17.41 4.54
CA ASP A 68 12.02 18.21 3.39
C ASP A 68 11.17 17.88 2.16
N ALA A 69 10.90 16.59 1.94
CA ALA A 69 9.95 16.17 0.91
C ALA A 69 8.53 16.63 1.24
N ALA A 70 8.10 16.51 2.51
CA ALA A 70 6.77 16.94 2.95
C ALA A 70 6.52 18.43 2.68
N ALA A 71 7.49 19.31 2.95
CA ALA A 71 7.37 20.74 2.67
C ALA A 71 7.18 21.02 1.16
N ARG A 72 7.98 20.38 0.31
CA ARG A 72 7.86 20.49 -1.17
C ARG A 72 6.54 19.94 -1.68
N MET A 73 6.08 18.81 -1.12
CA MET A 73 4.78 18.21 -1.46
C MET A 73 3.63 19.16 -1.12
N VAL A 74 3.66 19.83 0.05
CA VAL A 74 2.66 20.84 0.41
C VAL A 74 2.63 21.95 -0.62
N GLU A 75 3.78 22.51 -0.98
CA GLU A 75 3.88 23.58 -1.98
C GLU A 75 3.30 23.15 -3.34
N ALA A 76 3.64 21.95 -3.81
CA ALA A 76 3.14 21.42 -5.08
C ALA A 76 1.61 21.19 -5.05
N ILE A 77 1.06 20.64 -3.96
CA ILE A 77 -0.38 20.42 -3.81
C ILE A 77 -1.13 21.76 -3.78
N GLU A 78 -0.56 22.77 -3.11
CA GLU A 78 -1.11 24.12 -3.04
C GLU A 78 -1.06 24.84 -4.39
N ALA A 79 0.02 24.65 -5.16
CA ALA A 79 0.11 25.13 -6.54
C ALA A 79 -0.97 24.49 -7.42
N ALA A 80 -1.06 23.16 -7.45
CA ALA A 80 -2.08 22.45 -8.23
C ALA A 80 -3.50 22.89 -7.86
N ARG A 81 -3.78 23.12 -6.57
CA ARG A 81 -5.07 23.64 -6.12
C ARG A 81 -5.37 25.02 -6.69
N ARG A 82 -4.40 25.94 -6.69
CA ARG A 82 -4.55 27.30 -7.25
C ARG A 82 -4.76 27.27 -8.75
N ASP A 83 -4.09 26.35 -9.43
CA ASP A 83 -4.17 26.17 -10.89
C ASP A 83 -5.40 25.36 -11.32
N GLY A 84 -6.25 24.97 -10.36
CA GLY A 84 -7.48 24.22 -10.61
C GLY A 84 -7.24 22.80 -11.09
N ASP A 85 -6.10 22.20 -10.75
CA ASP A 85 -5.64 20.86 -11.15
C ASP A 85 -5.47 19.94 -9.92
N SER A 86 -4.95 18.72 -10.13
CA SER A 86 -4.68 17.74 -9.10
C SER A 86 -3.43 16.91 -9.36
N LEU A 87 -2.88 16.31 -8.32
CA LEU A 87 -1.68 15.49 -8.35
C LEU A 87 -1.97 14.05 -7.90
N GLY A 88 -1.21 13.13 -8.47
CA GLY A 88 -1.10 11.74 -8.06
C GLY A 88 0.24 11.48 -7.37
N GLY A 89 0.56 10.20 -7.17
CA GLY A 89 1.81 9.79 -6.54
C GLY A 89 1.70 8.41 -5.91
N VAL A 90 2.52 8.13 -4.90
CA VAL A 90 2.69 6.80 -4.32
C VAL A 90 2.48 6.82 -2.82
N VAL A 91 1.74 5.83 -2.32
CA VAL A 91 1.71 5.46 -0.91
C VAL A 91 2.57 4.22 -0.73
N GLU A 92 3.49 4.25 0.23
CA GLU A 92 4.25 3.07 0.67
C GLU A 92 3.67 2.57 1.99
N CYS A 93 3.73 1.27 2.21
CA CYS A 93 3.21 0.60 3.39
C CYS A 93 4.15 -0.52 3.81
N VAL A 94 4.47 -0.56 5.10
CA VAL A 94 5.24 -1.62 5.74
C VAL A 94 4.34 -2.43 6.67
N CYS A 95 4.45 -3.75 6.61
CA CYS A 95 3.83 -4.66 7.56
C CYS A 95 4.95 -5.38 8.33
N ARG A 96 5.08 -5.05 9.62
CA ARG A 96 6.12 -5.55 10.52
C ARG A 96 5.60 -6.72 11.34
N GLY A 97 6.51 -7.60 11.75
CA GLY A 97 6.19 -8.75 12.59
C GLY A 97 5.31 -9.81 11.91
N VAL A 98 5.23 -9.79 10.58
CA VAL A 98 4.48 -10.82 9.84
C VAL A 98 5.25 -12.14 9.92
N PRO A 99 4.67 -13.22 10.48
CA PRO A 99 5.37 -14.48 10.59
C PRO A 99 5.62 -15.08 9.21
N ALA A 100 6.64 -15.93 9.10
CA ALA A 100 6.82 -16.74 7.90
C ALA A 100 5.65 -17.72 7.73
N GLY A 101 5.24 -18.00 6.49
CA GLY A 101 4.24 -19.02 6.17
C GLY A 101 2.83 -18.51 5.82
N LEU A 102 2.58 -17.21 5.78
CA LEU A 102 1.30 -16.67 5.29
C LEU A 102 1.26 -16.65 3.76
N GLY A 103 0.16 -17.10 3.16
CA GLY A 103 -0.01 -17.21 1.71
C GLY A 103 0.16 -18.63 1.20
N GLU A 104 0.07 -18.81 -0.12
CA GLU A 104 0.24 -20.10 -0.77
C GLU A 104 0.93 -19.97 -2.15
N PRO A 105 1.52 -21.04 -2.70
CA PRO A 105 2.39 -20.91 -3.87
C PRO A 105 1.69 -20.74 -5.22
N VAL A 106 0.36 -20.89 -5.30
CA VAL A 106 -0.34 -20.97 -6.60
C VAL A 106 -1.47 -19.96 -6.75
N PHE A 107 -2.60 -20.10 -6.04
CA PHE A 107 -3.81 -19.32 -6.33
C PHE A 107 -3.93 -18.07 -5.46
N ASP A 108 -3.76 -18.24 -4.16
CA ASP A 108 -3.82 -17.19 -3.14
C ASP A 108 -2.41 -16.80 -2.66
N LYS A 109 -1.51 -16.54 -3.61
CA LYS A 109 -0.21 -15.92 -3.34
C LYS A 109 -0.40 -14.62 -2.56
N LEU A 110 0.33 -14.44 -1.47
CA LEU A 110 0.15 -13.29 -0.57
C LEU A 110 0.32 -11.96 -1.33
N GLU A 111 1.34 -11.84 -2.17
CA GLU A 111 1.57 -10.64 -2.98
C GLU A 111 0.45 -10.41 -4.01
N ALA A 112 -0.18 -11.47 -4.54
CA ALA A 112 -1.29 -11.36 -5.47
C ALA A 112 -2.58 -10.91 -4.75
N SER A 113 -2.85 -11.45 -3.55
CA SER A 113 -3.96 -11.00 -2.71
C SER A 113 -3.80 -9.53 -2.30
N LEU A 114 -2.58 -9.14 -1.87
CA LEU A 114 -2.25 -7.75 -1.55
C LEU A 114 -2.44 -6.85 -2.77
N ALA A 115 -1.91 -7.24 -3.94
CA ALA A 115 -2.07 -6.50 -5.18
C ALA A 115 -3.54 -6.29 -5.54
N GLY A 116 -4.34 -7.36 -5.55
CA GLY A 116 -5.77 -7.28 -5.87
C GLY A 116 -6.54 -6.38 -4.90
N ALA A 117 -6.29 -6.53 -3.60
CA ALA A 117 -6.91 -5.73 -2.56
C ALA A 117 -6.54 -4.24 -2.68
N LEU A 118 -5.26 -3.93 -2.87
CA LEU A 118 -4.76 -2.56 -2.95
C LEU A 118 -5.12 -1.89 -4.28
N LEU A 119 -5.06 -2.61 -5.41
CA LEU A 119 -5.51 -2.09 -6.72
C LEU A 119 -7.02 -1.90 -6.80
N SER A 120 -7.80 -2.54 -5.91
CA SER A 120 -9.24 -2.27 -5.80
C SER A 120 -9.57 -0.91 -5.18
N LEU A 121 -8.57 -0.19 -4.65
CA LEU A 121 -8.77 1.14 -4.10
C LEU A 121 -9.06 2.17 -5.19
N PRO A 122 -9.96 3.14 -4.94
CA PRO A 122 -10.22 4.23 -5.87
C PRO A 122 -8.94 4.95 -6.29
N ALA A 123 -8.82 5.23 -7.59
CA ALA A 123 -7.67 5.87 -8.23
C ALA A 123 -6.33 5.10 -8.18
N ALA A 124 -6.26 3.91 -7.58
CA ALA A 124 -5.08 3.06 -7.66
C ALA A 124 -4.86 2.58 -9.10
N LYS A 125 -3.60 2.60 -9.55
CA LYS A 125 -3.18 2.27 -10.93
C LYS A 125 -1.94 1.38 -11.01
N GLY A 126 -1.19 1.22 -9.93
CA GLY A 126 0.00 0.39 -9.89
C GLY A 126 0.23 -0.18 -8.49
N PHE A 127 0.88 -1.33 -8.44
CA PHE A 127 1.26 -2.03 -7.22
C PHE A 127 2.69 -2.56 -7.40
N GLU A 128 3.50 -2.42 -6.36
CA GLU A 128 4.82 -3.01 -6.25
C GLU A 128 4.99 -3.66 -4.88
N ILE A 129 5.83 -4.69 -4.82
CA ILE A 129 6.30 -5.31 -3.58
C ILE A 129 7.83 -5.34 -3.57
N GLY A 130 8.42 -5.01 -2.43
CA GLY A 130 9.87 -4.89 -2.25
C GLY A 130 10.49 -3.97 -3.30
N SER A 131 11.50 -4.49 -4.00
CA SER A 131 12.19 -3.78 -5.08
C SER A 131 11.30 -3.42 -6.29
N GLY A 132 10.14 -4.04 -6.45
CA GLY A 132 9.15 -3.68 -7.48
C GLY A 132 9.72 -3.69 -8.90
N PHE A 133 9.32 -2.71 -9.72
CA PHE A 133 9.83 -2.55 -11.08
C PHE A 133 11.34 -2.26 -11.11
N SER A 134 11.91 -1.66 -10.06
CA SER A 134 13.36 -1.42 -10.00
C SER A 134 14.18 -2.72 -10.00
N GLY A 135 13.62 -3.80 -9.42
CA GLY A 135 14.22 -5.12 -9.38
C GLY A 135 14.34 -5.78 -10.77
N THR A 136 13.48 -5.41 -11.72
CA THR A 136 13.51 -5.96 -13.10
C THR A 136 14.78 -5.58 -13.88
N ARG A 137 15.55 -4.61 -13.37
CA ARG A 137 16.81 -4.14 -13.96
C ARG A 137 18.04 -4.84 -13.38
N LEU A 138 17.86 -5.74 -12.41
CA LEU A 138 18.93 -6.46 -11.73
C LEU A 138 19.09 -7.88 -12.29
N THR A 139 20.30 -8.43 -12.15
CA THR A 139 20.51 -9.88 -12.36
C THR A 139 20.03 -10.66 -11.14
N GLY A 140 19.77 -11.96 -11.29
CA GLY A 140 19.37 -12.81 -10.16
C GLY A 140 20.39 -12.80 -9.01
N LEU A 141 21.69 -12.76 -9.32
CA LEU A 141 22.75 -12.69 -8.30
C LEU A 141 22.68 -11.39 -7.49
N SER A 142 22.33 -10.27 -8.13
CA SER A 142 22.20 -8.97 -7.48
C SER A 142 20.82 -8.75 -6.84
N HIS A 143 19.81 -9.52 -7.24
CA HIS A 143 18.44 -9.37 -6.74
C HIS A 143 18.15 -10.28 -5.54
N ASN A 144 18.58 -11.54 -5.60
CA ASN A 144 18.30 -12.52 -4.56
C ASN A 144 18.65 -12.00 -3.17
N ASP A 145 17.83 -12.34 -2.19
CA ASP A 145 18.02 -12.03 -0.78
C ASP A 145 18.72 -13.22 -0.11
N PRO A 146 20.03 -13.14 0.19
CA PRO A 146 20.76 -14.25 0.79
C PRO A 146 20.24 -14.49 2.21
N PHE A 147 20.08 -15.76 2.58
CA PHE A 147 19.72 -16.12 3.95
C PHE A 147 20.92 -16.01 4.88
N ARG A 148 20.66 -15.57 6.11
CA ARG A 148 21.58 -15.54 7.24
C ARG A 148 20.93 -16.20 8.44
N THR A 149 21.74 -16.82 9.28
CA THR A 149 21.32 -17.30 10.59
C THR A 149 21.59 -16.20 11.59
N ASP A 150 20.53 -15.74 12.28
CA ASP A 150 20.65 -14.83 13.41
C ASP A 150 20.51 -15.64 14.71
N SER A 151 21.47 -15.51 15.62
CA SER A 151 21.50 -16.29 16.87
C SER A 151 20.34 -15.97 17.82
N SER A 152 19.62 -14.85 17.62
CA SER A 152 18.44 -14.48 18.40
C SER A 152 17.12 -14.56 17.63
N ASP A 153 17.12 -14.34 16.31
CA ASP A 153 15.91 -14.13 15.50
C ASP A 153 15.63 -15.25 14.47
N GLY A 154 16.38 -16.35 14.51
CA GLY A 154 16.21 -17.48 13.59
C GLY A 154 16.78 -17.21 12.20
N ILE A 155 16.19 -17.81 11.17
CA ILE A 155 16.62 -17.63 9.77
C ILE A 155 16.00 -16.35 9.22
N ARG A 156 16.84 -15.44 8.75
CA ARG A 156 16.45 -14.14 8.17
C ARG A 156 17.18 -13.93 6.85
N THR A 157 16.86 -12.87 6.12
CA THR A 157 17.64 -12.47 4.94
C THR A 157 18.60 -11.33 5.26
N VAL A 158 19.63 -11.17 4.41
CA VAL A 158 20.59 -10.06 4.49
C VAL A 158 20.00 -8.78 3.89
N SER A 159 19.13 -8.91 2.89
CA SER A 159 18.40 -7.83 2.24
C SER A 159 16.93 -8.21 2.09
N ASN A 160 16.07 -7.24 1.77
CA ASN A 160 14.64 -7.47 1.59
C ASN A 160 14.13 -6.98 0.22
N ARG A 161 14.78 -7.40 -0.86
CA ARG A 161 14.39 -7.03 -2.24
C ARG A 161 13.11 -7.72 -2.68
N SER A 162 12.79 -8.88 -2.09
CA SER A 162 11.53 -9.59 -2.26
C SER A 162 10.35 -8.90 -1.56
N GLY A 163 10.63 -8.01 -0.59
CA GLY A 163 9.59 -7.27 0.14
C GLY A 163 8.77 -8.17 1.05
N GLY A 164 9.43 -9.08 1.77
CA GLY A 164 8.81 -9.94 2.78
C GLY A 164 8.08 -11.16 2.22
N VAL A 165 8.03 -11.32 0.89
CA VAL A 165 7.29 -12.41 0.25
C VAL A 165 8.14 -13.12 -0.80
N GLN A 166 8.26 -14.44 -0.71
CA GLN A 166 8.99 -15.27 -1.65
C GLN A 166 8.13 -16.46 -2.06
N GLY A 167 7.95 -16.64 -3.38
CA GLY A 167 7.18 -17.76 -3.92
C GLY A 167 5.70 -17.79 -3.52
N GLY A 168 5.08 -16.64 -3.22
CA GLY A 168 3.70 -16.58 -2.75
C GLY A 168 3.52 -16.50 -1.24
N ILE A 169 4.60 -16.63 -0.46
CA ILE A 169 4.56 -16.90 0.98
C ILE A 169 5.40 -15.87 1.73
N SER A 170 4.91 -15.36 2.87
CA SER A 170 5.71 -14.49 3.74
C SER A 170 6.95 -15.22 4.27
N ASN A 171 8.10 -14.53 4.28
CA ASN A 171 9.38 -15.12 4.70
C ASN A 171 9.87 -14.66 6.08
N GLY A 172 9.07 -13.85 6.80
CA GLY A 172 9.41 -13.33 8.12
C GLY A 172 10.11 -11.97 8.11
N GLU A 173 10.52 -11.46 6.94
CA GLU A 173 10.92 -10.06 6.79
C GLU A 173 9.70 -9.14 6.69
N ASP A 174 9.93 -7.85 6.90
CA ASP A 174 8.90 -6.83 6.71
C ASP A 174 8.31 -6.90 5.30
N ILE A 175 6.98 -6.91 5.21
CA ILE A 175 6.32 -6.80 3.92
C ILE A 175 6.26 -5.33 3.53
N VAL A 176 6.94 -4.97 2.45
CA VAL A 176 7.01 -3.60 1.94
C VAL A 176 6.28 -3.52 0.60
N VAL A 177 5.22 -2.73 0.52
CA VAL A 177 4.42 -2.54 -0.69
C VAL A 177 4.26 -1.07 -1.05
N ARG A 178 4.18 -0.78 -2.34
CA ARG A 178 3.88 0.55 -2.87
C ARG A 178 2.66 0.51 -3.76
N VAL A 179 1.82 1.53 -3.66
CA VAL A 179 0.59 1.68 -4.44
C VAL A 179 0.59 3.05 -5.11
N ALA A 180 0.53 3.04 -6.44
CA ALA A 180 0.48 4.26 -7.24
C ALA A 180 -0.96 4.70 -7.45
N PHE A 181 -1.24 5.97 -7.15
CA PHE A 181 -2.54 6.61 -7.37
C PHE A 181 -2.42 7.69 -8.45
N LYS A 182 -3.33 7.65 -9.41
CA LYS A 182 -3.43 8.73 -10.42
C LYS A 182 -4.01 10.02 -9.81
N PRO A 183 -3.80 11.18 -10.46
CA PRO A 183 -4.53 12.40 -10.11
C PRO A 183 -6.06 12.21 -10.09
N THR A 184 -6.75 13.03 -9.28
CA THR A 184 -8.21 13.00 -9.22
C THR A 184 -8.77 13.46 -10.56
N SER A 185 -9.78 12.75 -11.07
CA SER A 185 -10.35 13.10 -12.39
C SER A 185 -11.21 14.36 -12.35
N THR A 186 -11.71 14.73 -11.18
CA THR A 186 -12.56 15.90 -10.99
C THR A 186 -11.70 17.03 -10.46
N ILE A 187 -11.35 17.94 -11.37
CA ILE A 187 -10.57 19.15 -11.09
C ILE A 187 -11.44 20.39 -11.36
N ALA A 188 -10.99 21.57 -10.92
CA ALA A 188 -11.75 22.80 -11.08
C ALA A 188 -11.68 23.35 -12.51
N SER A 189 -10.61 23.05 -13.23
CA SER A 189 -10.42 23.44 -14.62
C SER A 189 -11.42 22.77 -15.55
N GLU A 190 -11.85 23.52 -16.56
CA GLU A 190 -12.77 23.04 -17.59
C GLU A 190 -12.17 21.88 -18.37
N GLN A 191 -12.99 20.84 -18.59
CA GLN A 191 -12.59 19.66 -19.36
C GLN A 191 -13.52 19.43 -20.53
N GLN A 192 -12.93 19.09 -21.68
CA GLN A 192 -13.69 18.61 -22.83
C GLN A 192 -14.27 17.23 -22.53
N THR A 193 -15.56 17.05 -22.81
CA THR A 193 -16.26 15.79 -22.64
C THR A 193 -17.38 15.67 -23.68
N VAL A 194 -18.20 14.63 -23.56
CA VAL A 194 -19.38 14.43 -24.40
C VAL A 194 -20.62 14.19 -23.55
N THR A 195 -21.79 14.56 -24.07
CA THR A 195 -23.07 14.18 -23.46
C THR A 195 -23.32 12.67 -23.63
N ARG A 196 -24.42 12.16 -23.05
CA ARG A 196 -24.80 10.75 -23.23
C ARG A 196 -25.14 10.41 -24.68
N GLU A 197 -25.55 11.41 -25.43
CA GLU A 197 -25.89 11.35 -26.86
C GLU A 197 -24.64 11.47 -27.75
N GLY A 198 -23.46 11.73 -27.16
CA GLY A 198 -22.19 11.82 -27.88
C GLY A 198 -21.81 13.23 -28.35
N GLU A 199 -22.59 14.25 -27.99
CA GLU A 199 -22.34 15.63 -28.39
C GLU A 199 -21.21 16.26 -27.58
N ALA A 200 -20.27 16.94 -28.26
CA ALA A 200 -19.16 17.62 -27.61
C ALA A 200 -19.64 18.72 -26.67
N THR A 201 -19.11 18.73 -25.45
CA THR A 201 -19.46 19.73 -24.43
C THR A 201 -18.29 19.94 -23.47
N THR A 202 -18.40 20.94 -22.60
CA THR A 202 -17.40 21.24 -21.58
C THR A 202 -17.99 20.97 -20.20
N LEU A 203 -17.24 20.23 -19.39
CA LEU A 203 -17.57 19.97 -17.98
C LEU A 203 -16.76 20.91 -17.10
N ALA A 204 -17.46 21.81 -16.41
CA ALA A 204 -16.92 22.58 -15.30
C ALA A 204 -17.44 21.99 -13.98
N ALA A 205 -16.63 21.15 -13.32
CA ALA A 205 -17.02 20.56 -12.06
C ALA A 205 -17.13 21.64 -10.98
N ARG A 206 -18.25 21.65 -10.24
CA ARG A 206 -18.47 22.60 -9.12
C ARG A 206 -18.36 21.85 -7.80
N GLY A 207 -17.60 22.40 -6.86
CA GLY A 207 -17.54 21.92 -5.48
C GLY A 207 -16.12 21.84 -4.93
N ARG A 208 -16.00 21.23 -3.75
CA ARG A 208 -14.71 20.97 -3.12
C ARG A 208 -14.11 19.72 -3.75
N HIS A 209 -12.98 19.88 -4.42
CA HIS A 209 -12.20 18.80 -5.01
C HIS A 209 -10.90 18.63 -4.22
N ASP A 210 -10.47 17.38 -4.02
CA ASP A 210 -9.19 17.11 -3.38
C ASP A 210 -8.08 17.26 -4.44
N PRO A 211 -7.16 18.24 -4.28
CA PRO A 211 -6.03 18.44 -5.21
C PRO A 211 -5.00 17.31 -5.10
N CYS A 212 -5.04 16.52 -4.03
CA CYS A 212 -4.24 15.31 -3.86
C CYS A 212 -4.95 14.39 -2.86
N VAL A 213 -5.14 13.12 -3.24
CA VAL A 213 -5.85 12.12 -2.40
C VAL A 213 -4.94 11.30 -1.51
N LEU A 214 -3.62 11.38 -1.71
CA LEU A 214 -2.65 10.48 -1.10
C LEU A 214 -2.68 10.48 0.44
N PRO A 215 -2.77 11.63 1.15
CA PRO A 215 -2.86 11.59 2.61
C PRO A 215 -4.11 10.85 3.12
N ARG A 216 -5.21 10.90 2.37
CA ARG A 216 -6.43 10.13 2.68
C ARG A 216 -6.34 8.68 2.24
N ALA A 217 -5.50 8.38 1.25
CA ALA A 217 -5.26 7.03 0.76
C ALA A 217 -4.40 6.19 1.73
N VAL A 218 -3.55 6.81 2.54
CA VAL A 218 -2.74 6.13 3.57
C VAL A 218 -3.56 5.15 4.43
N PRO A 219 -4.59 5.60 5.18
CA PRO A 219 -5.39 4.67 5.99
C PRO A 219 -6.16 3.65 5.14
N MET A 220 -6.45 3.94 3.87
CA MET A 220 -7.10 2.98 2.96
C MET A 220 -6.14 1.86 2.54
N VAL A 221 -4.89 2.19 2.25
CA VAL A 221 -3.82 1.23 1.92
C VAL A 221 -3.55 0.32 3.12
N GLU A 222 -3.33 0.92 4.30
CA GLU A 222 -3.17 0.15 5.54
C GLU A 222 -4.34 -0.80 5.77
N SER A 223 -5.57 -0.31 5.54
CA SER A 223 -6.78 -1.10 5.76
C SER A 223 -6.84 -2.33 4.88
N MET A 224 -6.52 -2.20 3.59
CA MET A 224 -6.55 -3.34 2.69
C MET A 224 -5.41 -4.32 2.97
N ALA A 225 -4.22 -3.85 3.35
CA ALA A 225 -3.14 -4.72 3.79
C ALA A 225 -3.54 -5.52 5.05
N LEU A 226 -4.10 -4.85 6.06
CA LEU A 226 -4.60 -5.48 7.28
C LEU A 226 -5.67 -6.55 7.02
N LEU A 227 -6.62 -6.27 6.15
CA LEU A 227 -7.69 -7.24 5.83
C LEU A 227 -7.13 -8.48 5.13
N VAL A 228 -6.21 -8.30 4.18
CA VAL A 228 -5.54 -9.44 3.51
C VAL A 228 -4.71 -10.26 4.51
N LEU A 229 -3.94 -9.59 5.37
CA LEU A 229 -3.14 -10.28 6.39
C LEU A 229 -4.03 -11.02 7.39
N ALA A 230 -5.18 -10.45 7.78
CA ALA A 230 -6.12 -11.11 8.67
C ALA A 230 -6.73 -12.36 8.04
N ASP A 231 -7.11 -12.30 6.75
CA ASP A 231 -7.64 -13.47 6.03
C ASP A 231 -6.60 -14.59 5.96
N HIS A 232 -5.36 -14.27 5.57
CA HIS A 232 -4.27 -15.26 5.49
C HIS A 232 -3.88 -15.83 6.86
N TRP A 233 -3.82 -14.98 7.89
CA TRP A 233 -3.55 -15.42 9.26
C TRP A 233 -4.64 -16.37 9.78
N LEU A 234 -5.92 -16.02 9.60
CA LEU A 234 -7.04 -16.87 10.03
C LEU A 234 -7.09 -18.20 9.28
N ARG A 235 -6.76 -18.22 7.98
CA ARG A 235 -6.65 -19.46 7.20
C ARG A 235 -5.56 -20.37 7.75
N GLN A 236 -4.39 -19.81 8.07
CA GLN A 236 -3.29 -20.58 8.66
C GLN A 236 -3.68 -21.16 10.03
N GLN A 237 -4.31 -20.35 10.89
CA GLN A 237 -4.79 -20.83 12.20
C GLN A 237 -5.86 -21.93 12.09
N ALA A 238 -6.63 -21.96 11.01
CA ALA A 238 -7.63 -23.01 10.78
C ALA A 238 -7.03 -24.36 10.36
N VAL A 239 -5.78 -24.39 9.88
CA VAL A 239 -5.08 -25.63 9.49
C VAL A 239 -4.08 -26.11 10.53
N ASP A 240 -3.61 -25.23 11.42
CA ASP A 240 -2.75 -25.56 12.60
C ASP A 240 -3.49 -26.39 13.68
N VAL A 241 -4.73 -26.82 13.43
CA VAL A 241 -5.51 -27.73 14.30
C VAL A 241 -5.25 -29.21 14.04
N LEU A 242 -4.47 -29.54 13.00
CA LEU A 242 -4.06 -30.92 12.68
C LEU A 242 -2.61 -31.13 13.14
N ASP A 243 -2.34 -32.27 13.77
CA ASP A 243 -0.98 -32.64 14.16
C ASP A 243 -0.02 -32.57 12.95
N PRO A 244 1.24 -32.13 13.14
CA PRO A 244 2.22 -32.13 12.07
C PRO A 244 2.28 -33.51 11.43
N LEU A 245 2.26 -33.55 10.09
CA LEU A 245 2.50 -34.79 9.38
C LEU A 245 3.84 -35.37 9.82
N PRO A 246 3.93 -36.68 10.07
CA PRO A 246 5.20 -37.30 10.43
C PRO A 246 6.26 -36.96 9.37
N GLU A 247 7.48 -36.65 9.82
CA GLU A 247 8.58 -36.35 8.92
C GLU A 247 8.69 -37.43 7.85
N ARG A 248 8.74 -37.01 6.59
CA ARG A 248 8.97 -37.95 5.48
C ARG A 248 10.41 -38.46 5.59
N PRO A 249 10.63 -39.78 5.39
CA PRO A 249 11.94 -40.40 5.52
C PRO A 249 12.97 -39.85 4.53
#